data_AF-A0A970B1N7-F1
#
_entry.id   AF-A0A970B1N7-F1
#
_cell.length_a   1.000
_cell.length_b   1.000
_cell.length_c   1.000
_cell.angle_alpha   90.00
_cell.angle_beta   90.00
_cell.angle_gamma   90.00
#
_symmetry.space_group_name_H-M   'P 1'
#
loop_
_entity.id
_entity.type
_entity.pdbx_description
1 polymer ?
#
loop_
_entity_poly.entity_id
_entity_poly.type
_entity_poly.pdbx_seq_one_letter_code
_entity_poly.pdbx_strand_id
1 'polypeptide(L)' 'MSLTILLVEDHAADAYLLTVMLQEAAPEQELSQWQVTRVKRLYEAIAQLSQTHFDIVLLDLSLPDSTGVEYGN' A
#
# COMPACT_ATOMS: atom_id res chain seq x y z
N MET A 1 -14.50 4.84 -12.26
CA MET A 1 -14.12 5.58 -11.03
C MET A 1 -12.68 5.20 -10.75
N SER A 2 -11.79 6.14 -10.47
CA SER A 2 -10.40 5.78 -10.20
C SER A 2 -10.25 5.24 -8.78
N LEU A 3 -9.69 4.03 -8.61
CA LEU A 3 -9.30 3.52 -7.30
C LEU A 3 -7.92 4.03 -6.92
N THR A 4 -7.84 4.57 -5.73
CA THR A 4 -6.60 5.05 -5.10
C THR A 4 -6.13 4.04 -4.06
N ILE A 5 -4.91 3.55 -4.23
CA ILE A 5 -4.32 2.50 -3.41
C ILE A 5 -3.09 3.06 -2.70
N LEU A 6 -3.03 2.91 -1.38
CA LEU A 6 -1.83 3.15 -0.60
C LEU A 6 -1.11 1.82 -0.36
N LEU A 7 0.10 1.69 -0.89
CA LEU A 7 0.97 0.53 -0.69
C LEU A 7 2.05 0.87 0.35
N VAL A 8 2.09 0.13 1.46
CA VAL A 8 3.05 0.28 2.55
C VAL A 8 4.01 -0.90 2.52
N GLU A 9 5.17 -0.72 1.90
CA GLU A 9 6.15 -1.78 1.63
C GLU A 9 7.54 -1.15 1.47
N ASP A 10 8.54 -1.62 2.22
CA ASP A 10 9.90 -1.06 2.18
C ASP A 10 10.82 -1.74 1.17
N HIS A 11 10.53 -2.98 0.78
CA HIS A 11 11.23 -3.71 -0.26
C HIS A 11 10.78 -3.28 -1.65
N ALA A 12 11.72 -2.75 -2.44
CA ALA A 12 11.38 -2.22 -3.77
C ALA A 12 10.94 -3.30 -4.77
N ALA A 13 11.50 -4.51 -4.67
CA ALA A 13 11.13 -5.64 -5.53
C ALA A 13 9.70 -6.09 -5.26
N ASP A 14 9.34 -6.25 -3.99
CA ASP A 14 8.02 -6.70 -3.55
C ASP A 14 6.94 -5.68 -3.92
N ALA A 15 7.22 -4.39 -3.71
CA ALA A 15 6.31 -3.33 -4.14
C ALA A 15 6.08 -3.30 -5.65
N TYR A 16 7.14 -3.56 -6.44
CA TYR A 16 7.03 -3.64 -7.88
C TYR A 16 6.21 -4.87 -8.31
N LEU A 17 6.47 -6.04 -7.71
CA LEU A 17 5.73 -7.26 -7.98
C LEU A 17 4.24 -7.09 -7.69
N LEU A 18 3.89 -6.52 -6.54
CA LEU A 18 2.50 -6.21 -6.19
C LEU A 18 1.85 -5.26 -7.20
N THR A 19 2.59 -4.25 -7.67
CA THR A 19 2.08 -3.33 -8.70
C THR A 19 1.77 -4.05 -10.01
N VAL A 20 2.64 -4.98 -10.44
CA VAL A 20 2.41 -5.79 -11.64
C VAL A 20 1.21 -6.71 -11.44
N MET A 21 1.11 -7.40 -10.30
CA MET A 21 -0.03 -8.28 -9.99
C MET A 21 -1.35 -7.52 -9.96
N LEU A 22 -1.36 -6.29 -9.43
CA LEU A 22 -2.53 -5.41 -9.43
C LEU A 22 -2.93 -5.04 -10.87
N GLN A 23 -1.96 -4.72 -11.73
CA GLN A 23 -2.23 -4.45 -13.14
C GLN A 23 -2.80 -5.67 -13.86
N GLU A 24 -2.25 -6.86 -13.63
CA GLU A 24 -2.76 -8.10 -14.26
C GLU A 24 -4.16 -8.50 -13.75
N ALA A 25 -4.49 -8.17 -12.51
CA ALA A 25 -5.82 -8.42 -11.94
C ALA A 25 -6.89 -7.44 -12.45
N ALA A 26 -6.48 -6.26 -12.95
CA ALA A 26 -7.40 -5.27 -13.48
C ALA A 26 -7.91 -5.71 -14.87
N PRO A 27 -9.23 -5.62 -15.13
CA PRO A 27 -9.75 -5.77 -16.49
C PRO A 27 -9.05 -4.81 -17.45
N GLU A 28 -8.76 -5.23 -18.69
CA GLU A 28 -8.06 -4.41 -19.70
C GLU A 28 -8.67 -3.01 -19.92
N GLN A 29 -9.95 -2.84 -19.58
CA GLN A 29 -10.72 -1.61 -19.74
C GLN A 29 -10.61 -0.64 -18.53
N GLU A 30 -10.00 -1.09 -17.43
CA GLU A 30 -9.94 -0.39 -16.14
C GLU A 30 -8.51 -0.13 -15.64
N LEU A 31 -7.49 -0.64 -16.33
CA LEU A 31 -6.06 -0.41 -16.02
C LEU A 31 -5.71 1.08 -15.79
N SER A 32 -6.30 1.98 -16.58
CA SER A 32 -6.09 3.43 -16.45
C SER A 32 -6.72 4.07 -15.21
N GLN A 33 -7.43 3.29 -14.39
CA GLN A 33 -8.22 3.78 -13.26
C GLN A 33 -7.53 3.54 -11.91
N TRP A 34 -6.38 2.88 -11.86
CA TRP A 34 -5.73 2.52 -10.59
C TRP A 34 -4.54 3.44 -10.33
N GLN A 35 -4.55 4.14 -9.20
CA GLN A 35 -3.45 5.01 -8.78
C GLN A 35 -2.82 4.47 -7.51
N VAL A 36 -1.58 3.98 -7.61
CA VAL A 36 -0.84 3.43 -6.48
C VAL A 36 0.14 4.49 -5.95
N THR A 37 -0.01 4.84 -4.67
CA THR A 37 0.97 5.63 -3.92
C THR A 37 1.71 4.69 -2.99
N ARG A 38 3.04 4.71 -3.04
CA ARG A 38 3.88 3.87 -2.17
C ARG A 38 4.52 4.69 -1.05
N VAL A 39 4.50 4.14 0.16
CA VAL A 39 5.32 4.56 1.30
C VAL A 39 6.10 3.35 1.85
N LYS A 40 7.17 3.59 2.62
CA LYS A 40 8.07 2.52 3.11
C LYS A 40 7.91 2.25 4.60
N ARG A 41 7.18 3.08 5.31
CA ARG A 41 7.05 3.01 6.76
C ARG A 41 5.59 3.19 7.15
N LEU A 42 5.19 2.53 8.23
CA LEU A 42 3.85 2.62 8.77
C LEU A 42 3.51 4.06 9.19
N TYR A 43 4.46 4.79 9.79
CA TYR A 43 4.21 6.19 10.17
C TYR A 43 3.94 7.09 8.96
N GLU A 44 4.58 6.84 7.81
CA GLU A 44 4.34 7.58 6.57
C GLU A 44 2.92 7.30 6.04
N ALA A 45 2.47 6.05 6.15
CA ALA A 45 1.12 5.64 5.76
C ALA A 45 0.06 6.35 6.59
N ILE A 46 0.24 6.40 7.92
CA ILE A 46 -0.67 7.09 8.85
C ILE A 46 -0.72 8.60 8.52
N ALA A 47 0.43 9.21 8.27
CA ALA A 47 0.50 10.63 7.89
C ALA A 47 -0.24 10.90 6.57
N GLN A 48 -0.10 10.02 5.57
CA GLN A 48 -0.81 10.13 4.29
C GLN A 48 -2.32 9.97 4.45
N LEU A 49 -2.76 8.96 5.21
CA LEU A 49 -4.18 8.70 5.49
C LEU A 49 -4.87 9.86 6.22
N SER A 50 -4.12 10.66 6.99
CA SER A 50 -4.65 11.85 7.65
C SER A 50 -4.92 13.04 6.71
N GLN A 51 -4.31 13.03 5.51
CA GLN A 51 -4.34 14.14 4.56
C GLN A 51 -5.08 13.81 3.27
N THR A 52 -5.08 12.53 2.88
CA THR A 52 -5.59 12.06 1.60
C THR A 52 -6.45 10.82 1.82
N HIS A 53 -7.57 10.74 1.11
CA HIS A 53 -8.40 9.55 1.09
C HIS A 53 -7.79 8.48 0.17
N PHE A 54 -7.78 7.23 0.64
CA PHE A 54 -7.43 6.06 -0.15
C PHE A 54 -8.56 5.05 -0.08
N ASP A 55 -8.90 4.42 -1.20
CA ASP A 55 -9.95 3.40 -1.26
C ASP A 55 -9.48 2.06 -0.69
N ILE A 56 -8.18 1.77 -0.85
CA ILE A 56 -7.55 0.52 -0.43
C ILE A 56 -6.18 0.83 0.20
N VAL A 57 -5.85 0.11 1.28
CA VAL A 57 -4.51 0.09 1.86
C VAL A 57 -3.97 -1.34 1.77
N LEU A 58 -2.81 -1.51 1.15
CA LEU A 58 -2.03 -2.75 1.15
C LEU A 58 -0.86 -2.56 2.11
N LEU A 59 -0.88 -3.27 3.23
CA LEU A 59 0.07 -3.12 4.32
C LEU A 59 0.94 -4.37 4.47
N ASP A 60 2.26 -4.21 4.34
CA ASP A 60 3.21 -5.21 4.80
C ASP A 60 3.23 -5.28 6.34
N LEU A 61 3.16 -6.50 6.88
CA LEU A 61 3.19 -6.78 8.31
C LEU A 61 4.62 -6.96 8.84
N SER A 62 5.62 -6.99 7.97
CA SER A 62 7.02 -7.19 8.30
C SER A 62 7.81 -5.89 8.49
N LEU A 63 7.14 -4.74 8.36
CA LEU A 63 7.78 -3.42 8.40
C LEU A 63 8.58 -3.22 9.71
N PRO A 64 9.76 -2.57 9.63
CA PRO A 64 10.61 -2.39 10.80
C PRO A 64 10.01 -1.45 11.85
N ASP A 65 9.07 -0.59 11.47
CA ASP A 65 8.32 0.29 12.37
C ASP A 65 6.91 -0.23 12.69
N SER A 66 6.53 -1.40 12.17
CA SER A 66 5.37 -2.14 12.64
C SER A 66 5.75 -3.06 13.80
N THR A 67 6.16 -2.48 14.92
CA THR A 67 6.17 -3.22 16.19
C THR A 67 4.72 -3.42 16.61
N GLY A 68 4.07 -4.43 16.04
CA GLY A 68 2.73 -4.84 16.39
C GLY A 68 2.72 -5.53 17.76
N VAL A 69 2.05 -4.90 18.72
CA VAL A 69 1.59 -5.48 19.99
C VAL A 69 2.69 -6.11 20.84
N GLU A 70 3.26 -5.32 21.77
CA GLU A 70 3.86 -5.91 22.96
C GLU A 70 2.80 -6.79 23.63
N TYR A 71 3.02 -8.11 23.64
CA TYR A 71 2.35 -8.97 24.61
C TYR A 71 2.86 -8.51 25.97
N GLY A 72 2.10 -7.61 26.62
CA GLY A 72 2.44 -7.08 27.93
C GLY A 72 2.75 -8.23 28.88
N ASN A 73 4.00 -8.25 29.37
CA ASN A 73 4.39 -8.99 30.56
C ASN A 73 4.48 -8.02 31.73
#